data_AF-A0A385SS77-F1
#
_entry.id   AF-A0A385SS77-F1
#
_cell.length_a   1.000
_cell.length_b   1.000
_cell.length_c   1.000
_cell.angle_alpha   90.00
_cell.angle_beta   90.00
_cell.angle_gamma   90.00
#
_symmetry.space_group_name_H-M   'P 1'
#
loop_
_entity.id
_entity.type
_entity.pdbx_description
1 polymer ?
#
loop_
_entity_poly.entity_id
_entity_poly.type
_entity_poly.pdbx_seq_one_letter_code
_entity_poly.pdbx_strand_id
1 'polypeptide(L)'
;MKLDDNLGFTKNPFSKRSSEQELDFLENIFYEPNYYKTLLSDLSGGDSRFIIGQRGHGKSSVINKLVEDLEREPRSFVIKIDRFETIPAKKNETAFLILILKTLITKLSIFLDKNRHLVKGLTQVEKEKLTFFIRLFFKTTSQEEYRAVYNSIHKVRIKNFIIRIFNKWGLIPANTIASAAVSITSNLIRQALGLDNLQAKNVYTEYFGAMTEVNFDSLDIDKQDCSKDSLKQMLDEVLSIFRSLGFNTTIVLFDKIDEYQELNQDIVRIGAFTSEILSDTELLLNAKLAIGFSLWSELKAELAGTVRFDKFQIVDVRWKFTDLEPLINKRIKYFSNDKKTLSDLVPNENERKQLLGVANKSPRDLISLLSHIYLEQSNNDQNVTFFDGRSISNGLTSFCANYDYDSMYPSKAGRNKEIKAMINRILAVRQIRFTIKQLNTAFNQNTAQSEGQIKLMINYKLIREDDILGQNNAKYYEVVDPKVEHLIKRNVTKIE
;
A
#
# COMPACT_ATOMS: atom_id res chain seq x y z
N MET A 1 -25.45 -22.05 -17.01
CA MET A 1 -25.23 -22.02 -15.55
C MET A 1 -23.84 -21.46 -15.35
N LYS A 2 -23.64 -20.46 -14.46
CA LYS A 2 -22.32 -19.84 -14.31
C LYS A 2 -21.41 -20.79 -13.54
N LEU A 3 -20.14 -20.90 -13.92
CA LEU A 3 -19.13 -21.75 -13.25
C LEU A 3 -19.11 -21.53 -11.73
N ASP A 4 -19.29 -20.30 -11.26
CA ASP A 4 -19.42 -19.94 -9.84
C ASP A 4 -20.45 -20.83 -9.10
N ASP A 5 -21.66 -20.98 -9.66
CA ASP A 5 -22.76 -21.72 -9.02
C ASP A 5 -22.39 -23.21 -8.89
N ASN A 6 -21.78 -23.78 -9.94
CA ASN A 6 -21.37 -25.18 -9.99
C ASN A 6 -20.21 -25.49 -9.02
N LEU A 7 -19.27 -24.55 -8.86
CA LEU A 7 -18.19 -24.65 -7.88
C LEU A 7 -18.67 -24.36 -6.44
N GLY A 8 -19.89 -23.87 -6.25
CA GLY A 8 -20.49 -23.59 -4.95
C GLY A 8 -20.14 -22.21 -4.39
N PHE A 9 -19.85 -21.25 -5.25
CA PHE A 9 -19.54 -19.86 -4.88
C PHE A 9 -20.74 -18.94 -5.01
N THR A 10 -20.76 -17.91 -4.17
CA THR A 10 -21.68 -16.77 -4.32
C THR A 10 -21.21 -15.81 -5.42
N LYS A 11 -19.89 -15.69 -5.60
CA LYS A 11 -19.18 -14.93 -6.65
C LYS A 11 -17.77 -15.49 -6.83
N ASN A 12 -17.16 -15.28 -7.98
CA ASN A 12 -15.77 -15.67 -8.24
C ASN A 12 -14.80 -15.12 -7.16
N PRO A 13 -14.16 -15.98 -6.35
CA PRO A 13 -13.23 -15.54 -5.31
C PRO A 13 -11.95 -14.90 -5.88
N PHE A 14 -11.58 -15.18 -7.12
CA PHE A 14 -10.28 -14.83 -7.70
C PHE A 14 -10.33 -13.60 -8.61
N SER A 15 -11.48 -12.92 -8.72
CA SER A 15 -11.66 -11.79 -9.63
C SER A 15 -11.01 -10.49 -9.15
N LYS A 16 -10.97 -10.28 -7.82
CA LYS A 16 -10.29 -9.15 -7.19
C LYS A 16 -8.90 -9.59 -6.72
N ARG A 17 -7.86 -8.78 -6.96
CA ARG A 17 -6.46 -9.19 -6.72
C ARG A 17 -5.64 -8.16 -5.93
N SER A 18 -6.23 -7.00 -5.67
CA SER A 18 -5.56 -5.88 -5.03
C SER A 18 -6.28 -5.49 -3.73
N SER A 19 -5.52 -4.99 -2.76
CA SER A 19 -6.03 -4.58 -1.45
C SER A 19 -7.10 -3.49 -1.54
N GLU A 20 -7.06 -2.66 -2.58
CA GLU A 20 -8.01 -1.56 -2.83
C GLU A 20 -9.37 -2.09 -3.25
N GLN A 21 -9.39 -3.17 -4.04
CA GLN A 21 -10.62 -3.80 -4.46
C GLN A 21 -11.27 -4.60 -3.33
N GLU A 22 -10.49 -4.96 -2.31
CA GLU A 22 -10.85 -5.89 -1.24
C GLU A 22 -11.30 -5.21 0.04
N LEU A 23 -11.22 -3.88 0.15
CA LEU A 23 -11.56 -3.12 1.36
C LEU A 23 -12.91 -3.53 1.98
N ASP A 24 -13.96 -3.71 1.18
CA ASP A 24 -15.31 -4.04 1.66
C ASP A 24 -15.41 -5.40 2.39
N PHE A 25 -14.45 -6.31 2.17
CA PHE A 25 -14.47 -7.65 2.74
C PHE A 25 -13.13 -8.11 3.31
N LEU A 26 -12.16 -7.20 3.41
CA LEU A 26 -10.79 -7.48 3.85
C LEU A 26 -10.80 -8.18 5.21
N GLU A 27 -11.57 -7.67 6.18
CA GLU A 27 -11.69 -8.25 7.52
C GLU A 27 -12.06 -9.74 7.51
N ASN A 28 -12.94 -10.14 6.59
CA ASN A 28 -13.41 -11.54 6.49
C ASN A 28 -12.37 -12.47 5.88
N ILE A 29 -11.50 -11.95 5.01
CA ILE A 29 -10.52 -12.76 4.27
C ILE A 29 -9.09 -12.62 4.80
N PHE A 30 -8.83 -11.65 5.68
CA PHE A 30 -7.49 -11.35 6.18
C PHE A 30 -6.95 -12.50 7.03
N TYR A 31 -5.96 -13.22 6.52
CA TYR A 31 -5.25 -14.23 7.29
C TYR A 31 -4.14 -13.57 8.10
N GLU A 32 -4.27 -13.61 9.41
CA GLU A 32 -3.39 -12.89 10.34
C GLU A 32 -2.02 -13.57 10.43
N PRO A 33 -0.93 -12.91 10.01
CA PRO A 33 0.41 -13.45 10.14
C PRO A 33 0.90 -13.35 11.60
N ASN A 34 1.82 -14.22 12.01
CA ASN A 34 2.29 -14.31 13.40
C ASN A 34 2.84 -13.01 13.99
N TYR A 35 3.40 -12.12 13.15
CA TYR A 35 3.95 -10.83 13.59
C TYR A 35 2.88 -9.75 13.80
N TYR A 36 1.63 -9.97 13.34
CA TYR A 36 0.62 -8.92 13.23
C TYR A 36 0.24 -8.32 14.59
N LYS A 37 -0.03 -9.16 15.60
CA LYS A 37 -0.40 -8.67 16.94
C LYS A 37 0.70 -7.85 17.58
N THR A 38 1.95 -8.26 17.40
CA THR A 38 3.11 -7.50 17.90
C THR A 38 3.21 -6.16 17.20
N LEU A 39 3.09 -6.13 15.86
CA LEU A 39 3.09 -4.89 15.09
C LEU A 39 1.97 -3.94 15.51
N LEU A 40 0.75 -4.47 15.73
CA LEU A 40 -0.39 -3.70 16.22
C LEU A 40 -0.11 -3.11 17.61
N SER A 41 0.39 -3.93 18.54
CA SER A 41 0.74 -3.50 19.90
C SER A 41 1.83 -2.43 19.91
N ASP A 42 2.86 -2.60 19.09
CA ASP A 42 3.99 -1.68 18.99
C ASP A 42 3.53 -0.30 18.50
N LEU A 43 2.76 -0.26 17.41
CA LEU A 43 2.24 1.00 16.85
C LEU A 43 1.27 1.68 17.82
N SER A 44 0.38 0.93 18.47
CA SER A 44 -0.49 1.47 19.52
C SER A 44 0.28 2.02 20.72
N GLY A 45 1.43 1.40 21.03
CA GLY A 45 2.33 1.79 22.12
C GLY A 45 3.13 3.06 21.86
N GLY A 46 3.12 3.59 20.64
CA GLY A 46 3.90 4.77 20.24
C GLY A 46 5.22 4.43 19.54
N ASP A 47 5.47 3.16 19.24
CA ASP A 47 6.72 2.77 18.61
C ASP A 47 6.62 2.74 17.07
N SER A 48 7.55 3.44 16.42
CA SER A 48 7.69 3.38 14.96
C SER A 48 8.25 2.03 14.47
N ARG A 49 7.78 1.58 13.31
CA ARG A 49 8.15 0.29 12.70
C ARG A 49 8.34 0.38 11.18
N PHE A 50 9.32 -0.35 10.67
CA PHE A 50 9.49 -0.55 9.23
C PHE A 50 8.81 -1.86 8.82
N ILE A 51 7.81 -1.78 7.96
CA ILE A 51 7.04 -2.92 7.44
C ILE A 51 7.59 -3.23 6.05
N ILE A 52 8.51 -4.18 5.98
CA ILE A 52 9.28 -4.45 4.77
C ILE A 52 8.77 -5.73 4.11
N GLY A 53 8.63 -5.73 2.78
CA GLY A 53 8.28 -6.94 2.04
C GLY A 53 8.36 -6.79 0.54
N GLN A 54 8.38 -7.92 -0.18
CA GLN A 54 8.37 -7.94 -1.64
C GLN A 54 7.03 -7.46 -2.20
N ARG A 55 7.00 -7.12 -3.49
CA ARG A 55 5.74 -6.84 -4.20
C ARG A 55 4.88 -8.11 -4.22
N GLY A 56 3.56 -7.93 -4.10
CA GLY A 56 2.62 -9.06 -4.05
C GLY A 56 2.50 -9.79 -2.70
N HIS A 57 3.37 -9.51 -1.71
CA HIS A 57 3.33 -10.15 -0.38
C HIS A 57 2.23 -9.62 0.56
N GLY A 58 1.36 -8.71 0.11
CA GLY A 58 0.22 -8.24 0.92
C GLY A 58 0.53 -7.15 1.94
N LYS A 59 1.58 -6.34 1.74
CA LYS A 59 1.90 -5.18 2.60
C LYS A 59 0.70 -4.24 2.77
N SER A 60 0.09 -3.82 1.67
CA SER A 60 -1.08 -2.94 1.70
C SER A 60 -2.31 -3.56 2.38
N SER A 61 -2.49 -4.89 2.29
CA SER A 61 -3.53 -5.59 3.06
C SER A 61 -3.26 -5.52 4.57
N VAL A 62 -1.99 -5.67 4.99
CA VAL A 62 -1.58 -5.48 6.39
C VAL A 62 -1.80 -4.05 6.84
N ILE A 63 -1.41 -3.05 6.04
CA ILE A 63 -1.63 -1.63 6.37
C ILE A 63 -3.12 -1.31 6.50
N ASN A 64 -3.96 -1.75 5.55
CA ASN A 64 -5.40 -1.47 5.61
C ASN A 64 -6.04 -2.13 6.84
N LYS A 65 -5.65 -3.37 7.18
CA LYS A 65 -6.11 -4.02 8.42
C LYS A 65 -5.64 -3.29 9.67
N LEU A 66 -4.38 -2.82 9.69
CA LEU A 66 -3.86 -2.00 10.79
C LEU A 66 -4.65 -0.71 10.96
N VAL A 67 -5.01 -0.02 9.87
CA VAL A 67 -5.87 1.17 9.94
C VAL A 67 -7.19 0.83 10.63
N GLU A 68 -7.90 -0.23 10.18
CA GLU A 68 -9.17 -0.64 10.77
C GLU A 68 -9.04 -0.98 12.27
N ASP A 69 -8.03 -1.77 12.65
CA ASP A 69 -7.89 -2.25 14.03
C ASP A 69 -7.41 -1.12 14.96
N LEU A 70 -6.48 -0.27 14.51
CA LEU A 70 -6.01 0.87 15.28
C LEU A 70 -7.06 1.98 15.41
N GLU A 71 -7.97 2.14 14.44
CA GLU A 71 -9.09 3.08 14.55
C GLU A 71 -10.16 2.61 15.56
N ARG A 72 -10.24 1.30 15.82
CA ARG A 72 -11.10 0.74 16.88
C ARG A 72 -10.52 0.94 18.27
N GLU A 73 -9.22 1.17 18.39
CA GLU A 73 -8.57 1.47 19.67
C GLU A 73 -8.97 2.87 20.17
N PRO A 74 -9.68 3.01 21.31
CA PRO A 74 -10.31 4.27 21.71
C PRO A 74 -9.35 5.44 21.94
N ARG A 75 -8.07 5.15 22.21
CA ARG A 75 -7.03 6.14 22.54
C ARG A 75 -6.04 6.38 21.40
N SER A 76 -6.30 5.85 20.22
CA SER A 76 -5.42 5.99 19.05
C SER A 76 -6.03 6.95 18.04
N PHE A 77 -5.21 7.82 17.46
CA PHE A 77 -5.59 8.63 16.31
C PHE A 77 -4.76 8.26 15.10
N VAL A 78 -5.38 7.62 14.11
CA VAL A 78 -4.66 7.00 12.99
C VAL A 78 -4.83 7.84 11.74
N ILE A 79 -3.79 8.01 10.93
CA ILE A 79 -3.91 8.45 9.53
C ILE A 79 -3.14 7.50 8.61
N LYS A 80 -3.61 7.40 7.36
CA LYS A 80 -2.90 6.69 6.29
C LYS A 80 -2.49 7.70 5.22
N ILE A 81 -1.25 7.60 4.75
CA ILE A 81 -0.72 8.38 3.64
C ILE A 81 -0.26 7.40 2.56
N ASP A 82 -0.96 7.40 1.42
CA ASP A 82 -0.65 6.55 0.25
C ASP A 82 -0.59 7.33 -1.07
N ARG A 83 -0.51 8.65 -0.97
CA ARG A 83 -0.47 9.62 -2.07
C ARG A 83 0.64 10.64 -1.82
N PHE A 84 1.49 10.83 -2.83
CA PHE A 84 2.75 11.57 -2.72
C PHE A 84 2.94 12.62 -3.83
N GLU A 85 1.89 12.90 -4.61
CA GLU A 85 1.94 13.76 -5.81
C GLU A 85 2.36 15.20 -5.53
N THR A 86 2.28 15.64 -4.27
CA THR A 86 2.70 16.99 -3.85
C THR A 86 4.12 17.03 -3.28
N ILE A 87 4.82 15.90 -3.22
CA ILE A 87 6.15 15.81 -2.59
C ILE A 87 7.25 15.82 -3.65
N PRO A 88 8.20 16.78 -3.58
CA PRO A 88 9.35 16.82 -4.46
C PRO A 88 10.20 15.55 -4.36
N ALA A 89 10.87 15.17 -5.45
CA ALA A 89 11.72 13.98 -5.48
C ALA A 89 12.96 14.06 -4.55
N LYS A 90 13.40 15.26 -4.17
CA LYS A 90 14.58 15.54 -3.33
C LYS A 90 14.34 16.74 -2.44
N LYS A 91 15.08 16.87 -1.32
CA LYS A 91 14.92 17.97 -0.35
C LYS A 91 13.46 18.11 0.07
N ASN A 92 12.89 16.99 0.44
CA ASN A 92 11.45 16.78 0.57
C ASN A 92 11.00 16.58 2.01
N GLU A 93 11.92 16.65 2.96
CA GLU A 93 11.64 16.55 4.39
C GLU A 93 10.55 17.50 4.88
N THR A 94 10.62 18.79 4.52
CA THR A 94 9.59 19.78 4.88
C THR A 94 8.25 19.45 4.23
N ALA A 95 8.27 18.99 2.97
CA ALA A 95 7.05 18.59 2.25
C ALA A 95 6.38 17.36 2.89
N PHE A 96 7.16 16.40 3.39
CA PHE A 96 6.64 15.26 4.15
C PHE A 96 5.99 15.71 5.47
N LEU A 97 6.65 16.57 6.25
CA LEU A 97 6.10 17.11 7.49
C LEU A 97 4.79 17.88 7.24
N ILE A 98 4.76 18.70 6.18
CA ILE A 98 3.55 19.41 5.75
C ILE A 98 2.45 18.41 5.38
N LEU A 99 2.76 17.32 4.67
CA LEU A 99 1.76 16.31 4.31
C LEU A 99 1.19 15.60 5.56
N ILE A 100 2.04 15.25 6.53
CA ILE A 100 1.60 14.69 7.82
C ILE A 100 0.66 15.67 8.52
N LEU A 101 1.08 16.93 8.69
CA LEU A 101 0.29 17.98 9.36
C LEU A 101 -1.06 18.22 8.67
N LYS A 102 -1.07 18.37 7.35
CA LYS A 102 -2.30 18.50 6.55
C LYS A 102 -3.25 17.33 6.77
N THR A 103 -2.74 16.10 6.72
CA THR A 103 -3.56 14.90 6.86
C THR A 103 -4.11 14.78 8.29
N LEU A 104 -3.28 15.01 9.30
CA LEU A 104 -3.69 15.01 10.71
C LEU A 104 -4.78 16.07 10.99
N ILE A 105 -4.53 17.33 10.62
CA ILE A 105 -5.46 18.44 10.87
C ILE A 105 -6.76 18.27 10.11
N THR A 106 -6.70 17.78 8.87
CA THR A 106 -7.90 17.49 8.07
C THR A 106 -8.74 16.41 8.75
N LYS A 107 -8.15 15.25 9.10
CA LYS A 107 -8.89 14.18 9.78
C LYS A 107 -9.41 14.63 11.15
N LEU A 108 -8.61 15.37 11.92
CA LEU A 108 -8.99 15.89 13.22
C LEU A 108 -10.19 16.84 13.12
N SER A 109 -10.19 17.73 12.13
CA SER A 109 -11.30 18.64 11.88
C SER A 109 -12.61 17.91 11.61
N ILE A 110 -12.55 16.85 10.79
CA ILE A 110 -13.70 15.97 10.50
C ILE A 110 -14.19 15.28 11.78
N PHE A 111 -13.26 14.76 12.59
CA PHE A 111 -13.57 14.10 13.85
C PHE A 111 -14.22 15.06 14.86
N LEU A 112 -13.65 16.25 15.05
CA LEU A 112 -14.16 17.25 16.00
C LEU A 112 -15.51 17.83 15.59
N ASP A 113 -15.79 17.94 14.29
CA ASP A 113 -17.10 18.40 13.85
C ASP A 113 -18.22 17.42 14.23
N LYS A 114 -17.94 16.12 14.27
CA LYS A 114 -18.83 15.09 14.82
C LYS A 114 -18.83 15.06 16.36
N ASN A 115 -17.74 15.48 16.99
CA ASN A 115 -17.50 15.39 18.43
C ASN A 115 -17.25 16.75 19.10
N ARG A 116 -18.06 17.77 18.75
CA ARG A 116 -17.82 19.18 19.14
C ARG A 116 -17.69 19.43 20.64
N HIS A 117 -18.28 18.55 21.46
CA HIS A 117 -18.17 18.64 22.92
C HIS A 117 -16.73 18.53 23.43
N LEU A 118 -15.86 17.80 22.72
CA LEU A 118 -14.45 17.63 23.09
C LEU A 118 -13.64 18.94 23.00
N VAL A 119 -14.00 19.82 22.06
CA VAL A 119 -13.36 21.15 21.92
C VAL A 119 -13.53 21.99 23.19
N LYS A 120 -14.61 21.78 23.96
CA LYS A 120 -14.83 22.52 25.21
C LYS A 120 -13.76 22.21 26.26
N GLY A 121 -13.21 21.00 26.25
CA GLY A 121 -12.16 20.55 27.16
C GLY A 121 -10.79 21.15 26.89
N LEU A 122 -10.58 21.76 25.71
CA LEU A 122 -9.32 22.44 25.38
C LEU A 122 -9.21 23.78 26.13
N THR A 123 -7.99 24.11 26.54
CA THR A 123 -7.63 25.43 27.07
C THR A 123 -7.78 26.51 26.00
N GLN A 124 -7.81 27.77 26.43
CA GLN A 124 -7.89 28.90 25.50
C GLN A 124 -6.72 28.93 24.50
N VAL A 125 -5.50 28.68 24.99
CA VAL A 125 -4.28 28.63 24.17
C VAL A 125 -4.34 27.49 23.15
N GLU A 126 -4.79 26.30 23.57
CA GLU A 126 -4.95 25.16 22.65
C GLU A 126 -6.02 25.42 21.59
N LYS A 127 -7.12 26.12 21.94
CA LYS A 127 -8.14 26.52 20.97
C LYS A 127 -7.61 27.51 19.95
N GLU A 128 -6.78 28.47 20.37
CA GLU A 128 -6.11 29.42 19.48
C GLU A 128 -5.13 28.71 18.54
N LYS A 129 -4.33 27.76 19.06
CA LYS A 129 -3.42 26.92 18.27
C LYS A 129 -4.17 26.02 17.29
N LEU A 130 -5.21 25.33 17.73
CA LEU A 130 -6.07 24.52 16.86
C LEU A 130 -6.69 25.35 15.74
N THR A 131 -7.19 26.54 16.08
CA THR A 131 -7.73 27.52 15.12
C THR A 131 -6.68 27.89 14.07
N PHE A 132 -5.45 28.15 14.51
CA PHE A 132 -4.33 28.46 13.64
C PHE A 132 -3.99 27.31 12.70
N PHE A 133 -3.82 26.09 13.23
CA PHE A 133 -3.46 24.92 12.45
C PHE A 133 -4.56 24.54 11.44
N ILE A 134 -5.83 24.66 11.81
CA ILE A 134 -6.95 24.47 10.87
C ILE A 134 -6.86 25.48 9.72
N ARG A 135 -6.54 26.74 9.98
CA ARG A 135 -6.36 27.72 8.89
C ARG A 135 -5.21 27.35 7.97
N LEU A 136 -4.07 26.95 8.55
CA LEU A 136 -2.81 26.76 7.82
C LEU A 136 -2.76 25.44 7.04
N PHE A 137 -3.35 24.36 7.58
CA PHE A 137 -3.17 22.99 7.09
C PHE A 137 -4.45 22.30 6.58
N PHE A 138 -5.65 22.78 6.91
CA PHE A 138 -6.88 22.12 6.48
C PHE A 138 -7.06 22.23 4.96
N LYS A 139 -7.16 21.08 4.27
CA LYS A 139 -7.56 20.99 2.86
C LYS A 139 -8.56 19.86 2.68
N THR A 140 -9.62 20.07 1.92
CA THR A 140 -10.52 18.97 1.54
C THR A 140 -9.88 18.18 0.40
N THR A 141 -9.38 16.97 0.70
CA THR A 141 -8.58 16.19 -0.26
C THR A 141 -9.42 15.18 -1.06
N SER A 142 -10.61 14.77 -0.58
CA SER A 142 -11.49 13.84 -1.30
C SER A 142 -12.97 14.26 -1.36
N GLN A 143 -13.71 13.77 -2.37
CA GLN A 143 -15.17 13.99 -2.48
C GLN A 143 -15.97 13.36 -1.32
N GLU A 144 -15.46 12.32 -0.68
CA GLU A 144 -16.14 11.65 0.44
C GLU A 144 -15.94 12.41 1.76
N GLU A 145 -14.71 12.84 2.06
CA GLU A 145 -14.44 13.75 3.18
C GLU A 145 -15.20 15.07 3.01
N TYR A 146 -15.22 15.57 1.77
CA TYR A 146 -16.06 16.71 1.40
C TYR A 146 -17.53 16.46 1.74
N ARG A 147 -18.12 15.34 1.30
CA ARG A 147 -19.53 15.02 1.60
C ARG A 147 -19.78 14.85 3.10
N ALA A 148 -18.86 14.21 3.83
CA ALA A 148 -18.98 14.00 5.27
C ALA A 148 -19.03 15.32 6.03
N VAL A 149 -18.14 16.26 5.69
CA VAL A 149 -18.07 17.60 6.31
C VAL A 149 -19.17 18.52 5.81
N TYR A 150 -19.52 18.46 4.53
CA TYR A 150 -20.60 19.24 3.94
C TYR A 150 -21.95 18.88 4.59
N ASN A 151 -22.25 17.59 4.73
CA ASN A 151 -23.50 17.12 5.31
C ASN A 151 -23.62 17.39 6.82
N SER A 152 -22.51 17.47 7.54
CA SER A 152 -22.50 17.76 8.97
C SER A 152 -22.57 19.26 9.28
N ILE A 153 -21.97 20.11 8.45
CA ILE A 153 -22.14 21.58 8.48
C ILE A 153 -23.57 21.96 8.06
N HIS A 154 -24.08 21.36 6.98
CA HIS A 154 -25.46 21.53 6.53
C HIS A 154 -26.38 20.45 7.11
N LYS A 155 -26.55 20.40 8.43
CA LYS A 155 -27.59 19.57 9.05
C LYS A 155 -28.97 19.89 8.46
N VAL A 156 -29.50 18.88 7.78
CA VAL A 156 -30.78 18.77 7.07
C VAL A 156 -31.98 18.82 8.04
N ARG A 157 -32.17 19.94 8.73
CA ARG A 157 -33.49 20.33 9.29
C ARG A 157 -34.02 21.61 8.66
N ILE A 158 -33.14 22.51 8.25
CA ILE A 158 -33.51 23.76 7.58
C ILE A 158 -33.85 23.51 6.10
N LYS A 159 -33.22 22.52 5.45
CA LYS A 159 -33.49 22.20 4.04
C LYS A 159 -34.90 21.67 3.82
N ASN A 160 -35.47 20.88 4.73
CA ASN A 160 -36.86 20.40 4.58
C ASN A 160 -37.91 21.48 4.88
N PHE A 161 -37.57 22.47 5.72
CA PHE A 161 -38.42 23.63 5.97
C PHE A 161 -38.39 24.61 4.80
N ILE A 162 -37.18 24.93 4.29
CA ILE A 162 -37.00 25.78 3.12
C ILE A 162 -37.56 25.10 1.88
N ILE A 163 -37.32 23.81 1.62
CA ILE A 163 -37.91 23.07 0.48
C ILE A 163 -39.44 22.99 0.62
N ARG A 164 -40.01 22.84 1.82
CA ARG A 164 -41.48 22.91 2.01
C ARG A 164 -42.05 24.31 1.77
N ILE A 165 -41.29 25.36 2.07
CA ILE A 165 -41.66 26.75 1.77
C ILE A 165 -41.51 27.04 0.27
N PHE A 166 -40.42 26.56 -0.34
CA PHE A 166 -40.08 26.71 -1.75
C PHE A 166 -41.07 25.96 -2.66
N ASN A 167 -41.47 24.75 -2.27
CA ASN A 167 -42.51 23.98 -2.99
C ASN A 167 -43.91 24.57 -2.85
N LYS A 168 -44.14 25.49 -1.89
CA LYS A 168 -45.44 26.13 -1.68
C LYS A 168 -45.54 27.50 -2.37
N TRP A 169 -44.41 28.13 -2.71
CA TRP A 169 -44.35 29.53 -3.18
C TRP A 169 -43.25 29.80 -4.24
N GLY A 170 -43.21 29.07 -5.37
CA GLY A 170 -42.49 29.59 -6.54
C GLY A 170 -41.97 28.56 -7.55
N LEU A 171 -42.47 28.68 -8.79
CA LEU A 171 -42.02 27.97 -10.00
C LEU A 171 -40.89 28.74 -10.72
N ILE A 172 -39.80 28.03 -11.04
CA ILE A 172 -38.87 28.15 -12.21
C ILE A 172 -37.76 29.25 -12.16
N PRO A 173 -36.53 29.03 -12.74
CA PRO A 173 -35.94 27.82 -13.35
C PRO A 173 -34.65 27.30 -12.67
N ALA A 174 -34.49 25.98 -12.75
CA ALA A 174 -33.36 25.20 -12.30
C ALA A 174 -32.19 25.20 -13.31
N ASN A 175 -31.29 26.19 -13.23
CA ASN A 175 -30.03 26.16 -14.01
C ASN A 175 -28.76 26.55 -13.25
N THR A 176 -28.77 26.51 -11.92
CA THR A 176 -27.63 26.86 -11.05
C THR A 176 -27.06 25.71 -10.23
N ILE A 177 -27.50 24.47 -10.46
CA ILE A 177 -27.08 23.31 -9.65
C ILE A 177 -25.91 22.54 -10.30
N ALA A 178 -25.52 22.86 -11.54
CA ALA A 178 -24.52 22.09 -12.28
C ALA A 178 -23.04 22.53 -12.08
N SER A 179 -22.73 23.53 -11.25
CA SER A 179 -21.35 24.04 -11.10
C SER A 179 -20.91 24.40 -9.68
N ALA A 180 -21.72 24.13 -8.65
CA ALA A 180 -21.39 24.50 -7.27
C ALA A 180 -20.79 23.32 -6.48
N ALA A 181 -19.57 22.91 -6.84
CA ALA A 181 -18.68 22.23 -5.89
C ALA A 181 -18.19 23.29 -4.88
N VAL A 182 -19.00 23.60 -3.86
CA VAL A 182 -18.67 24.60 -2.83
C VAL A 182 -17.54 24.06 -1.98
N SER A 183 -16.27 24.30 -2.33
CA SER A 183 -15.11 23.89 -1.52
C SER A 183 -15.31 24.31 -0.06
N ILE A 184 -15.22 23.36 0.88
CA ILE A 184 -15.36 23.68 2.31
C ILE A 184 -14.09 24.40 2.74
N THR A 185 -14.22 25.64 3.20
CA THR A 185 -13.10 26.47 3.63
C THR A 185 -12.79 26.26 5.11
N SER A 186 -11.56 26.57 5.52
CA SER A 186 -11.14 26.52 6.93
C SER A 186 -12.03 27.37 7.85
N ASN A 187 -12.59 28.47 7.33
CA ASN A 187 -13.53 29.33 8.05
C ASN A 187 -14.86 28.64 8.37
N LEU A 188 -15.40 27.81 7.47
CA LEU A 188 -16.63 27.05 7.72
C LEU A 188 -16.43 26.00 8.83
N ILE A 189 -15.28 25.32 8.85
CA ILE A 189 -14.93 24.37 9.92
C ILE A 189 -14.83 25.08 11.26
N ARG A 190 -14.10 26.20 11.32
CA ARG A 190 -13.92 26.95 12.57
C ARG A 190 -15.23 27.44 13.14
N GLN A 191 -16.12 27.96 12.30
CA GLN A 191 -17.45 28.37 12.72
C GLN A 191 -18.25 27.17 13.26
N ALA A 192 -18.18 26.03 12.59
CA ALA A 192 -18.84 24.80 13.06
C ALA A 192 -18.32 24.33 14.43
N LEU A 193 -17.03 24.55 14.71
CA LEU A 193 -16.38 24.23 15.98
C LEU A 193 -16.53 25.32 17.06
N GLY A 194 -17.12 26.48 16.75
CA GLY A 194 -17.24 27.61 17.67
C GLY A 194 -15.90 28.33 17.94
N LEU A 195 -15.02 28.37 16.94
CA LEU A 195 -13.67 28.95 16.99
C LEU A 195 -13.56 30.26 16.18
N ASP A 196 -14.69 30.86 15.82
CA ASP A 196 -14.83 32.05 14.98
C ASP A 196 -14.30 33.33 15.65
N ASN A 197 -14.55 33.49 16.96
CA ASN A 197 -14.14 34.68 17.71
C ASN A 197 -12.68 34.68 18.20
N LEU A 198 -11.89 33.66 17.86
CA LEU A 198 -10.50 33.51 18.33
C LEU A 198 -9.51 34.19 17.40
N GLN A 199 -8.72 35.13 17.94
CA GLN A 199 -7.63 35.78 17.22
C GLN A 199 -6.33 34.97 17.36
N ALA A 200 -5.98 34.18 16.35
CA ALA A 200 -4.73 33.41 16.29
C ALA A 200 -3.47 34.25 15.97
N LYS A 201 -3.50 35.57 16.23
CA LYS A 201 -2.44 36.51 15.79
C LYS A 201 -1.12 36.26 16.52
N ASN A 202 -1.17 35.97 17.82
CA ASN A 202 0.01 35.70 18.65
C ASN A 202 0.71 34.39 18.26
N VAL A 203 -0.06 33.38 17.84
CA VAL A 203 0.47 32.08 17.39
C VAL A 203 1.17 32.23 16.04
N TYR A 204 0.66 33.04 15.12
CA TYR A 204 1.32 33.29 13.83
C TYR A 204 2.72 33.88 13.99
N THR A 205 2.86 34.89 14.86
CA THR A 205 4.15 35.57 15.10
C THR A 205 5.20 34.65 15.71
N GLU A 206 4.78 33.60 16.43
CA GLU A 206 5.67 32.58 17.00
C GLU A 206 6.42 31.79 15.92
N TYR A 207 5.75 31.48 14.80
CA TYR A 207 6.32 30.62 13.75
C TYR A 207 6.90 31.37 12.56
N PHE A 208 6.33 32.53 12.21
CA PHE A 208 6.64 33.23 10.95
C PHE A 208 7.29 34.62 11.16
N GLY A 209 7.49 35.05 12.40
CA GLY A 209 8.17 36.32 12.71
C GLY A 209 7.29 37.59 12.55
N ALA A 210 7.95 38.74 12.36
CA ALA A 210 7.31 40.07 12.42
C ALA A 210 6.53 40.47 11.15
N MET A 211 5.49 41.29 11.38
CA MET A 211 4.29 41.48 10.55
C MET A 211 4.53 42.06 9.14
N THR A 212 4.05 41.33 8.13
CA THR A 212 3.32 41.96 7.02
C THR A 212 1.81 41.94 7.34
N GLU A 213 1.00 42.72 6.63
CA GLU A 213 -0.47 42.64 6.73
C GLU A 213 -0.93 41.27 6.23
N VAL A 214 -1.03 40.29 7.14
CA VAL A 214 -1.39 38.93 6.78
C VAL A 214 -2.91 38.80 6.70
N ASN A 215 -3.42 38.53 5.49
CA ASN A 215 -4.81 38.13 5.32
C ASN A 215 -5.00 36.68 5.80
N PHE A 216 -5.42 36.54 7.06
CA PHE A 216 -5.67 35.26 7.72
C PHE A 216 -6.73 34.37 7.04
N ASP A 217 -7.57 34.92 6.15
CA ASP A 217 -8.54 34.14 5.38
C ASP A 217 -7.92 33.47 4.15
N SER A 218 -6.69 33.84 3.79
CA SER A 218 -5.93 33.32 2.64
C SER A 218 -4.67 32.53 3.03
N LEU A 219 -4.50 32.25 4.33
CA LEU A 219 -3.34 31.55 4.87
C LEU A 219 -3.28 30.11 4.32
N ASP A 220 -2.19 29.75 3.67
CA ASP A 220 -1.93 28.41 3.13
C ASP A 220 -0.46 28.10 3.31
N ILE A 221 -0.14 26.98 3.98
CA ILE A 221 1.24 26.57 4.21
C ILE A 221 2.04 26.43 2.91
N ASP A 222 1.41 26.07 1.80
CA ASP A 222 2.09 25.91 0.51
C ASP A 222 2.62 27.24 -0.06
N LYS A 223 2.20 28.37 0.50
CA LYS A 223 2.65 29.71 0.11
C LYS A 223 3.59 30.35 1.15
N GLN A 224 3.87 29.65 2.25
CA GLN A 224 4.69 30.15 3.33
C GLN A 224 6.04 29.45 3.31
N ASP A 225 7.12 30.20 3.51
CA ASP A 225 8.44 29.61 3.76
C ASP A 225 8.52 29.22 5.24
N CYS A 226 8.61 27.93 5.52
CA CYS A 226 8.60 27.40 6.88
C CYS A 226 9.79 26.46 7.07
N SER A 227 10.58 26.71 8.11
CA SER A 227 11.73 25.88 8.44
C SER A 227 11.28 24.48 8.91
N LYS A 228 12.17 23.50 8.76
CA LYS A 228 11.97 22.14 9.30
C LYS A 228 11.66 22.15 10.80
N ASP A 229 12.44 22.92 11.57
CA ASP A 229 12.31 22.97 13.03
C ASP A 229 10.96 23.58 13.44
N SER A 230 10.51 24.61 12.74
CA SER A 230 9.18 25.19 12.92
C SER A 230 8.07 24.17 12.64
N LEU A 231 8.18 23.38 11.56
CA LEU A 231 7.21 22.33 11.25
C LEU A 231 7.21 21.21 12.29
N LYS A 232 8.37 20.81 12.82
CA LYS A 232 8.48 19.85 13.93
C LYS A 232 7.83 20.39 15.20
N GLN A 233 8.07 21.65 15.55
CA GLN A 233 7.42 22.30 16.69
C GLN A 233 5.89 22.33 16.51
N MET A 234 5.40 22.71 15.32
CA MET A 234 3.96 22.66 15.02
C MET A 234 3.41 21.24 15.18
N LEU A 235 4.13 20.21 14.72
CA LEU A 235 3.74 18.82 14.90
C LEU A 235 3.65 18.43 16.38
N ASP A 236 4.64 18.77 17.19
CA ASP A 236 4.61 18.48 18.64
C ASP A 236 3.44 19.15 19.37
N GLU A 237 3.07 20.35 18.95
CA GLU A 237 1.92 21.06 19.50
C GLU A 237 0.60 20.45 19.05
N VAL A 238 0.49 20.06 17.79
CA VAL A 238 -0.65 19.30 17.27
C VAL A 238 -0.80 17.99 18.04
N LEU A 239 0.27 17.23 18.24
CA LEU A 239 0.27 15.99 19.04
C LEU A 239 -0.12 16.23 20.51
N SER A 240 0.21 17.40 21.06
CA SER A 240 -0.20 17.78 22.41
C SER A 240 -1.70 18.09 22.48
N ILE A 241 -2.27 18.73 21.46
CA ILE A 241 -3.73 18.90 21.33
C ILE A 241 -4.43 17.53 21.24
N PHE A 242 -3.89 16.58 20.48
CA PHE A 242 -4.43 15.21 20.43
C PHE A 242 -4.49 14.56 21.82
N ARG A 243 -3.46 14.75 22.66
CA ARG A 243 -3.47 14.28 24.05
C ARG A 243 -4.56 14.92 24.90
N SER A 244 -4.74 16.24 24.78
CA SER A 244 -5.80 16.96 25.49
C SER A 244 -7.21 16.55 25.04
N LEU A 245 -7.34 16.02 23.83
CA LEU A 245 -8.59 15.42 23.31
C LEU A 245 -8.80 13.96 23.72
N GLY A 246 -7.85 13.36 24.44
CA GLY A 246 -7.93 11.99 24.98
C GLY A 246 -7.21 10.92 24.18
N PHE A 247 -6.45 11.29 23.14
CA PHE A 247 -5.64 10.33 22.37
C PHE A 247 -4.25 10.18 22.98
N ASN A 248 -3.85 8.95 23.30
CA ASN A 248 -2.52 8.67 23.84
C ASN A 248 -1.45 8.64 22.75
N THR A 249 -1.82 8.08 21.60
CA THR A 249 -0.90 7.80 20.49
C THR A 249 -1.50 8.31 19.18
N THR A 250 -0.73 9.09 18.44
CA THR A 250 -1.04 9.42 17.05
C THR A 250 -0.23 8.48 16.15
N ILE A 251 -0.86 7.87 15.16
CA ILE A 251 -0.25 6.84 14.32
C ILE A 251 -0.34 7.28 12.86
N VAL A 252 0.79 7.27 12.16
CA VAL A 252 0.89 7.60 10.74
C VAL A 252 1.36 6.37 9.98
N LEU A 253 0.54 5.87 9.06
CA LEU A 253 0.87 4.72 8.24
C LEU A 253 1.16 5.17 6.80
N PHE A 254 2.40 5.04 6.38
CA PHE A 254 2.82 5.27 5.00
C PHE A 254 2.72 3.98 4.19
N ASP A 255 2.04 4.03 3.05
CA ASP A 255 1.93 2.91 2.12
C ASP A 255 2.22 3.34 0.69
N LYS A 256 2.59 2.40 -0.17
CA LYS A 256 2.74 2.59 -1.63
C LYS A 256 3.72 3.67 -2.07
N ILE A 257 4.73 3.98 -1.26
CA ILE A 257 5.77 4.94 -1.68
C ILE A 257 6.46 4.46 -2.98
N ASP A 258 6.64 3.15 -3.16
CA ASP A 258 7.24 2.58 -4.37
C ASP A 258 6.32 2.59 -5.61
N GLU A 259 5.04 2.97 -5.45
CA GLU A 259 4.08 3.13 -6.55
C GLU A 259 3.96 4.61 -7.00
N TYR A 260 4.70 5.54 -6.37
CA TYR A 260 4.69 6.94 -6.78
C TYR A 260 5.26 7.11 -8.20
N GLN A 261 4.43 7.62 -9.11
CA GLN A 261 4.72 7.64 -10.55
C GLN A 261 6.01 8.38 -10.91
N GLU A 262 6.33 9.49 -10.24
CA GLU A 262 7.55 10.27 -10.54
C GLU A 262 8.85 9.48 -10.28
N LEU A 263 8.78 8.45 -9.43
CA LEU A 263 9.93 7.61 -9.09
C LEU A 263 10.17 6.50 -10.13
N ASN A 264 9.23 6.26 -11.05
CA ASN A 264 9.31 5.25 -12.12
C ASN A 264 9.68 3.84 -11.62
N GLN A 265 9.31 3.49 -10.39
CA GLN A 265 9.66 2.22 -9.75
C GLN A 265 11.19 1.95 -9.66
N ASP A 266 12.02 2.98 -9.85
CA ASP A 266 13.48 2.88 -9.81
C ASP A 266 13.95 2.87 -8.35
N ILE A 267 14.69 1.84 -7.97
CA ILE A 267 15.10 1.60 -6.59
C ILE A 267 15.97 2.74 -6.02
N VAL A 268 16.84 3.34 -6.84
CA VAL A 268 17.74 4.42 -6.42
C VAL A 268 16.95 5.70 -6.21
N ARG A 269 15.97 5.97 -7.10
CA ARG A 269 15.08 7.13 -6.95
C ARG A 269 14.20 7.00 -5.71
N ILE A 270 13.63 5.81 -5.48
CA ILE A 270 12.80 5.55 -4.30
C ILE A 270 13.66 5.64 -3.02
N GLY A 271 14.87 5.10 -3.03
CA GLY A 271 15.82 5.22 -1.93
C GLY A 271 16.12 6.68 -1.58
N ALA A 272 16.50 7.48 -2.58
CA ALA A 272 16.76 8.92 -2.39
C ALA A 272 15.52 9.71 -1.94
N PHE A 273 14.34 9.38 -2.47
CA PHE A 273 13.08 10.03 -2.09
C PHE A 273 12.71 9.77 -0.63
N THR A 274 12.96 8.55 -0.14
CA THR A 274 12.56 8.13 1.20
C THR A 274 13.63 8.37 2.26
N SER A 275 14.90 8.49 1.88
CA SER A 275 16.01 8.55 2.84
C SER A 275 15.89 9.69 3.83
N GLU A 276 15.40 10.87 3.42
CA GLU A 276 15.30 12.05 4.29
C GLU A 276 14.37 11.76 5.47
N ILE A 277 13.10 11.39 5.22
CA ILE A 277 12.14 11.09 6.29
C ILE A 277 12.51 9.83 7.09
N LEU A 278 13.05 8.78 6.45
CA LEU A 278 13.40 7.54 7.14
C LEU A 278 14.66 7.68 8.02
N SER A 279 15.48 8.70 7.79
CA SER A 279 16.70 8.96 8.59
C SER A 279 16.46 9.89 9.77
N ASP A 280 15.32 10.59 9.83
CA ASP A 280 14.97 11.49 10.93
C ASP A 280 14.61 10.72 12.21
N THR A 281 15.65 10.39 12.97
CA THR A 281 15.55 9.59 14.19
C THR A 281 14.74 10.29 15.29
N GLU A 282 14.75 11.63 15.31
CA GLU A 282 13.97 12.41 16.29
C GLU A 282 12.47 12.27 16.02
N LEU A 283 12.06 12.37 14.76
CA LEU A 283 10.67 12.15 14.34
C LEU A 283 10.22 10.71 14.66
N LEU A 284 11.06 9.72 14.36
CA LEU A 284 10.74 8.30 14.53
C LEU A 284 10.71 7.83 16.00
N LEU A 285 11.44 8.49 16.90
CA LEU A 285 11.49 8.17 18.35
C LEU A 285 10.53 9.02 19.20
N ASN A 286 9.64 9.80 18.57
CA ASN A 286 8.70 10.63 19.30
C ASN A 286 7.63 9.78 19.99
N ALA A 287 7.63 9.75 21.33
CA ALA A 287 6.71 8.93 22.12
C ALA A 287 5.21 9.31 22.00
N LYS A 288 4.87 10.39 21.28
CA LYS A 288 3.48 10.79 20.97
C LYS A 288 3.05 10.33 19.57
N LEU A 289 3.99 9.87 18.75
CA LEU A 289 3.83 9.60 17.33
C LEU A 289 4.47 8.27 16.95
N ALA A 290 3.65 7.28 16.59
CA ALA A 290 4.14 6.07 15.95
C ALA A 290 4.05 6.22 14.42
N ILE A 291 5.09 5.81 13.70
CA ILE A 291 5.08 5.81 12.24
C ILE A 291 5.35 4.39 11.73
N GLY A 292 4.43 3.89 10.91
CA GLY A 292 4.58 2.62 10.18
C GLY A 292 4.90 2.89 8.72
N PHE A 293 6.11 2.54 8.26
CA PHE A 293 6.47 2.67 6.85
C PHE A 293 6.41 1.32 6.14
N SER A 294 5.47 1.16 5.21
CA SER A 294 5.43 0.05 4.26
C SER A 294 6.45 0.29 3.15
N LEU A 295 7.51 -0.52 3.12
CA LEU A 295 8.64 -0.38 2.19
C LEU A 295 8.86 -1.66 1.38
N TRP A 296 9.34 -1.49 0.15
CA TRP A 296 9.83 -2.60 -0.65
C TRP A 296 11.15 -3.13 -0.08
N SER A 297 11.27 -4.45 0.07
CA SER A 297 12.47 -5.11 0.62
C SER A 297 13.77 -4.84 -0.11
N GLU A 298 13.74 -4.58 -1.42
CA GLU A 298 14.96 -4.23 -2.17
C GLU A 298 15.53 -2.87 -1.71
N LEU A 299 14.73 -1.99 -1.07
CA LEU A 299 15.21 -0.71 -0.53
C LEU A 299 16.12 -0.88 0.67
N LYS A 300 16.08 -2.03 1.35
CA LYS A 300 16.90 -2.25 2.55
C LYS A 300 18.39 -2.14 2.24
N ALA A 301 18.81 -2.65 1.08
CA ALA A 301 20.20 -2.56 0.64
C ALA A 301 20.56 -1.13 0.21
N GLU A 302 19.66 -0.45 -0.50
CA GLU A 302 19.86 0.93 -0.97
C GLU A 302 19.95 1.94 0.19
N LEU A 303 19.14 1.74 1.24
CA LEU A 303 19.07 2.60 2.42
C LEU A 303 20.05 2.20 3.53
N ALA A 304 20.83 1.13 3.32
CA ALA A 304 21.79 0.65 4.29
C ALA A 304 22.87 1.70 4.53
N GLY A 305 23.09 2.07 5.80
CA GLY A 305 24.07 3.10 6.19
C GLY A 305 23.49 4.51 6.30
N THR A 306 22.33 4.79 5.70
CA THR A 306 21.60 6.06 5.88
C THR A 306 20.49 5.93 6.91
N VAL A 307 19.71 4.85 6.83
CA VAL A 307 18.59 4.58 7.75
C VAL A 307 19.05 3.65 8.87
N ARG A 308 18.72 4.01 10.12
CA ARG A 308 19.05 3.24 11.33
C ARG A 308 18.09 2.06 11.56
N PHE A 309 18.07 1.12 10.61
CA PHE A 309 17.29 -0.12 10.70
C PHE A 309 17.63 -0.99 11.93
N ASP A 310 18.77 -0.76 12.56
CA ASP A 310 19.18 -1.41 13.81
C ASP A 310 18.45 -0.84 15.04
N LYS A 311 18.06 0.44 15.00
CA LYS A 311 17.35 1.11 16.10
C LYS A 311 15.84 0.86 16.07
N PHE A 312 15.28 0.67 14.88
CA PHE A 312 13.85 0.48 14.68
C PHE A 312 13.60 -0.93 14.19
N GLN A 313 12.75 -1.67 14.90
CA GLN A 313 12.47 -3.05 14.54
C GLN A 313 11.84 -3.14 13.14
N ILE A 314 12.40 -4.02 12.31
CA ILE A 314 11.84 -4.36 11.01
C ILE A 314 10.85 -5.51 11.20
N VAL A 315 9.64 -5.30 10.68
CA VAL A 315 8.64 -6.34 10.49
C VAL A 315 8.69 -6.80 9.04
N ASP A 316 9.07 -8.06 8.83
CA ASP A 316 9.25 -8.63 7.50
C ASP A 316 7.98 -9.37 7.05
N VAL A 317 7.28 -8.79 6.09
CA VAL A 317 6.06 -9.33 5.46
C VAL A 317 6.46 -10.46 4.51
N ARG A 318 6.62 -11.65 5.08
CA ARG A 318 6.95 -12.90 4.38
C ARG A 318 5.98 -13.99 4.72
N TRP A 319 5.68 -14.79 3.71
CA TRP A 319 4.86 -16.00 3.83
C TRP A 319 5.73 -17.24 3.73
N LYS A 320 5.38 -18.26 4.50
CA LYS A 320 5.90 -19.62 4.32
C LYS A 320 4.98 -20.36 3.35
N PHE A 321 5.48 -21.43 2.74
CA PHE A 321 4.65 -22.30 1.90
C PHE A 321 3.45 -22.86 2.68
N THR A 322 3.62 -23.13 3.97
CA THR A 322 2.57 -23.60 4.87
C THR A 322 1.48 -22.57 5.15
N ASP A 323 1.73 -21.28 4.90
CA ASP A 323 0.77 -20.21 5.19
C ASP A 323 -0.16 -19.94 4.00
N LEU A 324 0.25 -20.30 2.79
CA LEU A 324 -0.48 -20.00 1.56
C LEU A 324 -1.86 -20.69 1.48
N GLU A 325 -1.92 -21.97 1.84
CA GLU A 325 -3.18 -22.74 1.78
C GLU A 325 -4.20 -22.25 2.83
N PRO A 326 -3.84 -22.06 4.11
CA PRO A 326 -4.73 -21.40 5.08
C PRO A 326 -5.21 -20.02 4.62
N LEU A 327 -4.31 -19.21 4.05
CA LEU A 327 -4.63 -17.87 3.56
C LEU A 327 -5.71 -17.91 2.47
N ILE A 328 -5.50 -18.73 1.42
CA ILE A 328 -6.47 -18.81 0.33
C ILE A 328 -7.76 -19.51 0.77
N ASN A 329 -7.69 -20.45 1.71
CA ASN A 329 -8.88 -21.09 2.28
C ASN A 329 -9.78 -20.09 2.99
N LYS A 330 -9.24 -19.11 3.72
CA LYS A 330 -10.05 -18.04 4.33
C LYS A 330 -10.85 -17.26 3.29
N ARG A 331 -10.21 -16.97 2.16
CA ARG A 331 -10.84 -16.33 1.00
C ARG A 331 -11.92 -17.21 0.37
N ILE A 332 -11.61 -18.46 0.03
CA ILE A 332 -12.55 -19.41 -0.60
C ILE A 332 -13.78 -19.63 0.29
N LYS A 333 -13.57 -19.75 1.61
CA LYS A 333 -14.66 -19.88 2.59
C LYS A 333 -15.60 -18.69 2.57
N TYR A 334 -15.09 -17.46 2.59
CA TYR A 334 -15.91 -16.25 2.50
C TYR A 334 -16.82 -16.26 1.25
N PHE A 335 -16.27 -16.61 0.08
CA PHE A 335 -17.03 -16.66 -1.17
C PHE A 335 -17.89 -17.91 -1.34
N SER A 336 -17.83 -18.89 -0.44
CA SER A 336 -18.63 -20.12 -0.47
C SER A 336 -19.56 -20.29 0.74
N ASN A 337 -19.68 -19.28 1.60
CA ASN A 337 -20.38 -19.37 2.89
C ASN A 337 -19.85 -20.55 3.74
N ASP A 338 -18.53 -20.62 3.88
CA ASP A 338 -17.77 -21.63 4.64
C ASP A 338 -17.86 -23.07 4.12
N LYS A 339 -18.37 -23.29 2.90
CA LYS A 339 -18.60 -24.63 2.33
C LYS A 339 -17.42 -25.21 1.57
N LYS A 340 -16.49 -24.39 1.10
CA LYS A 340 -15.39 -24.81 0.20
C LYS A 340 -14.03 -24.37 0.71
N THR A 341 -13.03 -25.12 0.31
CA THR A 341 -11.59 -24.89 0.51
C THR A 341 -10.82 -25.24 -0.77
N LEU A 342 -9.51 -24.96 -0.79
CA LEU A 342 -8.65 -25.27 -1.94
C LEU A 342 -8.65 -26.77 -2.25
N SER A 343 -8.72 -27.65 -1.25
CA SER A 343 -8.80 -29.09 -1.46
C SER A 343 -10.09 -29.54 -2.13
N ASP A 344 -11.19 -28.79 -1.97
CA ASP A 344 -12.44 -29.07 -2.68
C ASP A 344 -12.38 -28.65 -4.15
N LEU A 345 -11.58 -27.62 -4.47
CA LEU A 345 -11.43 -27.11 -5.83
C LEU A 345 -10.35 -27.85 -6.62
N VAL A 346 -9.31 -28.33 -5.94
CA VAL A 346 -8.21 -29.10 -6.53
C VAL A 346 -8.00 -30.34 -5.67
N PRO A 347 -8.75 -31.44 -5.91
CA PRO A 347 -8.71 -32.64 -5.06
C PRO A 347 -7.36 -33.36 -5.05
N ASN A 348 -6.60 -33.26 -6.16
CA ASN A 348 -5.28 -33.89 -6.27
C ASN A 348 -4.22 -33.12 -5.47
N GLU A 349 -3.61 -33.78 -4.48
CA GLU A 349 -2.60 -33.16 -3.61
C GLU A 349 -1.33 -32.73 -4.36
N ASN A 350 -0.90 -33.47 -5.38
CA ASN A 350 0.29 -33.12 -6.15
C ASN A 350 0.05 -31.87 -6.99
N GLU A 351 -1.14 -31.72 -7.58
CA GLU A 351 -1.53 -30.50 -8.30
C GLU A 351 -1.62 -29.31 -7.35
N ARG A 352 -2.18 -29.49 -6.14
CA ARG A 352 -2.16 -28.44 -5.09
C ARG A 352 -0.75 -28.04 -4.72
N LYS A 353 0.15 -28.99 -4.46
CA LYS A 353 1.56 -28.72 -4.12
C LYS A 353 2.26 -27.98 -5.26
N GLN A 354 2.02 -28.37 -6.51
CA GLN A 354 2.57 -27.69 -7.67
C GLN A 354 2.06 -26.24 -7.77
N LEU A 355 0.75 -26.04 -7.63
CA LEU A 355 0.10 -24.72 -7.64
C LEU A 355 0.68 -23.81 -6.55
N LEU A 356 0.75 -24.28 -5.31
CA LEU A 356 1.32 -23.53 -4.18
C LEU A 356 2.83 -23.26 -4.38
N GLY A 357 3.55 -24.20 -5.01
CA GLY A 357 4.95 -24.03 -5.38
C GLY A 357 5.17 -22.92 -6.41
N VAL A 358 4.35 -22.89 -7.47
CA VAL A 358 4.43 -21.87 -8.54
C VAL A 358 4.08 -20.46 -8.03
N ALA A 359 3.14 -20.36 -7.09
CA ALA A 359 2.83 -19.11 -6.40
C ALA A 359 4.00 -18.54 -5.59
N ASN A 360 5.02 -19.36 -5.28
CA ASN A 360 6.29 -18.95 -4.68
C ASN A 360 6.17 -17.98 -3.50
N LYS A 361 5.35 -18.34 -2.49
CA LYS A 361 5.14 -17.53 -1.27
C LYS A 361 4.51 -16.15 -1.51
N SER A 362 3.92 -15.89 -2.68
CA SER A 362 3.18 -14.66 -2.99
C SER A 362 1.67 -14.91 -2.97
N PRO A 363 0.90 -14.30 -2.04
CA PRO A 363 -0.56 -14.36 -2.06
C PRO A 363 -1.16 -13.79 -3.34
N ARG A 364 -0.59 -12.69 -3.87
CA ARG A 364 -1.05 -12.10 -5.13
C ARG A 364 -0.88 -13.06 -6.31
N ASP A 365 0.24 -13.78 -6.36
CA ASP A 365 0.51 -14.78 -7.39
C ASP A 365 -0.45 -15.95 -7.25
N LEU A 366 -0.71 -16.41 -6.02
CA LEU A 366 -1.66 -17.49 -5.75
C LEU A 366 -3.07 -17.15 -6.25
N ILE A 367 -3.57 -15.95 -5.93
CA ILE A 367 -4.89 -15.49 -6.39
C ILE A 367 -4.89 -15.33 -7.92
N SER A 368 -3.83 -14.79 -8.50
CA SER A 368 -3.71 -14.63 -9.95
C SER A 368 -3.69 -15.97 -10.66
N LEU A 369 -2.89 -16.92 -10.17
CA LEU A 369 -2.80 -18.29 -10.68
C LEU A 369 -4.16 -18.98 -10.68
N LEU A 370 -4.89 -18.92 -9.55
CA LEU A 370 -6.24 -19.47 -9.46
C LEU A 370 -7.24 -18.75 -10.38
N SER A 371 -7.04 -17.46 -10.63
CA SER A 371 -7.84 -16.72 -11.61
C SER A 371 -7.58 -17.19 -13.06
N HIS A 372 -6.34 -17.51 -13.42
CA HIS A 372 -6.03 -18.13 -14.73
C HIS A 372 -6.64 -19.53 -14.84
N ILE A 373 -6.54 -20.36 -13.79
CA ILE A 373 -7.19 -21.69 -13.77
C ILE A 373 -8.71 -21.57 -13.91
N TYR A 374 -9.32 -20.63 -13.20
CA TYR A 374 -10.76 -20.36 -13.29
C TYR A 374 -11.17 -19.96 -14.71
N LEU A 375 -10.39 -19.11 -15.38
CA LEU A 375 -10.65 -18.69 -16.76
C LEU A 375 -10.55 -19.87 -17.74
N GLU A 376 -9.50 -20.67 -17.63
CA GLU A 376 -9.33 -21.88 -18.44
C GLU A 376 -10.49 -22.87 -18.23
N GLN A 377 -10.89 -23.09 -16.97
CA GLN A 377 -12.07 -23.93 -16.66
C GLN A 377 -13.33 -23.37 -17.30
N SER A 378 -13.57 -22.06 -17.18
CA SER A 378 -14.76 -21.41 -17.74
C SER A 378 -14.83 -21.52 -19.27
N ASN A 379 -13.68 -21.57 -19.94
CA ASN A 379 -13.57 -21.74 -21.38
C ASN A 379 -13.71 -23.22 -21.80
N ASN A 380 -13.28 -24.16 -20.96
CA ASN A 380 -13.30 -25.59 -21.24
C ASN A 380 -14.65 -26.24 -20.89
N ASP A 381 -15.06 -26.19 -19.61
CA ASP A 381 -16.32 -26.74 -19.11
C ASP A 381 -16.79 -26.01 -17.85
N GLN A 382 -18.01 -25.45 -17.90
CA GLN A 382 -18.61 -24.73 -16.77
C GLN A 382 -19.38 -25.64 -15.82
N ASN A 383 -19.69 -26.89 -16.19
CA ASN A 383 -20.54 -27.82 -15.45
C ASN A 383 -19.73 -28.75 -14.53
N VAL A 384 -18.79 -28.17 -13.78
CA VAL A 384 -17.87 -28.91 -12.89
C VAL A 384 -18.00 -28.44 -11.44
N THR A 385 -17.75 -29.35 -10.49
CA THR A 385 -17.76 -29.04 -9.04
C THR A 385 -16.36 -28.82 -8.46
N PHE A 386 -15.32 -29.02 -9.26
CA PHE A 386 -13.90 -28.79 -8.99
C PHE A 386 -13.16 -28.51 -10.32
N PHE A 387 -11.93 -28.00 -10.27
CA PHE A 387 -11.14 -27.73 -11.48
C PHE A 387 -10.56 -29.02 -12.09
N ASP A 388 -10.75 -29.20 -13.39
CA ASP A 388 -10.18 -30.34 -14.10
C ASP A 388 -8.66 -30.18 -14.31
N GLY A 389 -7.94 -31.30 -14.38
CA GLY A 389 -6.48 -31.29 -14.49
C GLY A 389 -5.93 -30.61 -15.76
N ARG A 390 -6.72 -30.55 -16.85
CA ARG A 390 -6.34 -29.86 -18.07
C ARG A 390 -6.41 -28.34 -17.86
N SER A 391 -7.49 -27.85 -17.27
CA SER A 391 -7.70 -26.44 -16.92
C SER A 391 -6.67 -25.96 -15.91
N ILE A 392 -6.32 -26.80 -14.92
CA ILE A 392 -5.21 -26.54 -13.99
C ILE A 392 -3.89 -26.40 -14.77
N SER A 393 -3.52 -27.42 -15.54
CA SER A 393 -2.27 -27.43 -16.33
C SER A 393 -2.13 -26.21 -17.25
N ASN A 394 -3.19 -25.88 -17.98
CA ASN A 394 -3.22 -24.74 -18.90
C ASN A 394 -3.17 -23.42 -18.13
N GLY A 395 -3.89 -23.31 -17.01
CA GLY A 395 -3.91 -22.12 -16.16
C GLY A 395 -2.54 -21.82 -15.56
N LEU A 396 -1.83 -22.84 -15.07
CA LEU A 396 -0.44 -22.70 -14.61
C LEU A 396 0.47 -22.21 -15.74
N THR A 397 0.39 -22.83 -16.91
CA THR A 397 1.23 -22.48 -18.06
C THR A 397 0.95 -21.04 -18.53
N SER A 398 -0.33 -20.67 -18.64
CA SER A 398 -0.81 -19.35 -19.02
C SER A 398 -0.34 -18.27 -18.04
N PHE A 399 -0.46 -18.53 -16.74
CA PHE A 399 0.04 -17.61 -15.71
C PHE A 399 1.56 -17.42 -15.79
N CYS A 400 2.33 -18.51 -15.87
CA CYS A 400 3.78 -18.43 -15.91
C CYS A 400 4.29 -17.73 -17.19
N ALA A 401 3.67 -18.00 -18.34
CA ALA A 401 4.08 -17.43 -19.62
C ALA A 401 3.79 -15.91 -19.70
N ASN A 402 2.71 -15.46 -19.06
CA ASN A 402 2.28 -14.06 -19.06
C ASN A 402 2.62 -13.32 -17.76
N TYR A 403 3.54 -13.86 -16.94
CA TYR A 403 3.89 -13.26 -15.67
C TYR A 403 4.63 -11.91 -15.86
N ASP A 404 4.23 -10.90 -15.09
CA ASP A 404 4.82 -9.56 -15.14
C ASP A 404 6.14 -9.48 -14.36
N TYR A 405 7.20 -9.99 -14.99
CA TYR A 405 8.56 -9.93 -14.45
C TYR A 405 9.10 -8.51 -14.35
N ASP A 406 8.67 -7.60 -15.23
CA ASP A 406 9.18 -6.22 -15.27
C ASP A 406 8.76 -5.44 -14.02
N SER A 407 7.54 -5.68 -13.50
CA SER A 407 7.08 -5.07 -12.25
C SER A 407 7.68 -5.68 -10.99
N MET A 408 8.31 -6.85 -11.06
CA MET A 408 8.86 -7.54 -9.87
C MET A 408 10.32 -7.19 -9.62
N TYR A 409 11.07 -6.90 -10.68
CA TYR A 409 12.50 -6.65 -10.60
C TYR A 409 12.77 -5.18 -10.90
N PRO A 410 13.40 -4.43 -9.97
CA PRO A 410 13.71 -3.04 -10.21
C PRO A 410 14.71 -2.97 -11.36
N SER A 411 14.38 -2.23 -12.42
CA SER A 411 15.43 -1.81 -13.34
C SER A 411 16.10 -0.56 -12.82
N LYS A 412 17.43 -0.53 -12.92
CA LYS A 412 18.11 0.75 -13.13
C LYS A 412 17.67 1.23 -14.51
N ALA A 413 17.18 2.47 -14.60
CA ALA A 413 16.62 3.06 -15.82
C ALA A 413 17.17 2.45 -17.14
N GLY A 414 16.29 1.81 -17.92
CA GLY A 414 16.59 1.27 -19.26
C GLY A 414 16.82 -0.25 -19.36
N ARG A 415 16.75 -1.02 -18.26
CA ARG A 415 17.08 -2.47 -18.26
C ARG A 415 15.91 -3.47 -18.22
N ASN A 416 14.64 -3.05 -18.30
CA ASN A 416 13.48 -3.97 -18.29
C ASN A 416 13.57 -5.07 -19.37
N LYS A 417 14.12 -4.76 -20.55
CA LYS A 417 14.28 -5.76 -21.62
C LYS A 417 15.27 -6.89 -21.30
N GLU A 418 16.12 -6.73 -20.28
CA GLU A 418 17.15 -7.72 -19.96
C GLU A 418 16.57 -8.94 -19.24
N ILE A 419 15.58 -8.78 -18.34
CA ILE A 419 15.09 -9.92 -17.55
C ILE A 419 14.35 -10.94 -18.41
N LYS A 420 13.39 -10.49 -19.24
CA LYS A 420 12.69 -11.37 -20.19
C LYS A 420 13.66 -12.04 -21.16
N ALA A 421 14.68 -11.31 -21.61
CA ALA A 421 15.73 -11.89 -22.45
C ALA A 421 16.49 -12.98 -21.70
N MET A 422 16.85 -12.78 -20.43
CA MET A 422 17.52 -13.82 -19.63
C MET A 422 16.62 -15.04 -19.40
N ILE A 423 15.34 -14.85 -19.10
CA ILE A 423 14.37 -15.94 -18.96
C ILE A 423 14.26 -16.73 -20.26
N ASN A 424 14.06 -16.06 -21.40
CA ASN A 424 14.02 -16.70 -22.72
C ASN A 424 15.28 -17.50 -23.03
N ARG A 425 16.44 -17.05 -22.54
CA ARG A 425 17.68 -17.80 -22.70
C ARG A 425 17.72 -19.07 -21.87
N ILE A 426 17.28 -18.99 -20.61
CA ILE A 426 17.14 -20.16 -19.73
C ILE A 426 16.16 -21.17 -20.34
N LEU A 427 15.01 -20.72 -20.84
CA LEU A 427 14.01 -21.57 -21.48
C LEU A 427 14.55 -22.30 -22.71
N ALA A 428 15.38 -21.64 -23.53
CA ALA A 428 15.98 -22.24 -24.71
C ALA A 428 17.03 -23.32 -24.40
N VAL A 429 17.66 -23.29 -23.21
CA VAL A 429 18.55 -24.38 -22.74
C VAL A 429 17.75 -25.66 -22.47
N ARG A 430 16.46 -25.53 -22.11
CA ARG A 430 15.52 -26.65 -21.84
C ARG A 430 15.94 -27.57 -20.69
N GLN A 431 16.79 -27.09 -19.79
CA GLN A 431 17.25 -27.84 -18.63
C GLN A 431 17.11 -26.99 -17.37
N ILE A 432 16.54 -27.58 -16.32
CA ILE A 432 16.42 -26.95 -14.99
C ILE A 432 17.80 -26.77 -14.35
N ARG A 433 18.71 -27.70 -14.64
CA ARG A 433 20.10 -27.69 -14.17
C ARG A 433 21.03 -27.81 -15.37
N PHE A 434 21.93 -26.84 -15.55
CA PHE A 434 22.79 -26.76 -16.74
C PHE A 434 24.20 -26.24 -16.41
N THR A 435 25.12 -26.45 -17.34
CA THR A 435 26.50 -25.97 -17.30
C THR A 435 26.70 -24.82 -18.28
N ILE A 436 27.78 -24.05 -18.10
CA ILE A 436 28.15 -23.01 -19.06
C ILE A 436 28.37 -23.55 -20.48
N LYS A 437 28.86 -24.79 -20.62
CA LYS A 437 29.06 -25.45 -21.90
C LYS A 437 27.73 -25.66 -22.63
N GLN A 438 26.68 -26.06 -21.92
CA GLN A 438 25.35 -26.23 -22.50
C GLN A 438 24.75 -24.89 -22.93
N LEU A 439 25.00 -23.81 -22.18
CA LEU A 439 24.61 -22.46 -22.59
C LEU A 439 25.38 -21.99 -23.83
N ASN A 440 26.69 -22.25 -23.92
CA ASN A 440 27.49 -21.98 -25.11
C ASN A 440 26.92 -22.70 -26.33
N THR A 441 26.60 -23.98 -26.20
CA THR A 441 26.04 -24.80 -27.27
C THR A 441 24.66 -24.31 -27.71
N ALA A 442 23.77 -23.96 -26.77
CA ALA A 442 22.41 -23.50 -27.08
C ALA A 442 22.40 -22.20 -27.90
N PHE A 443 23.40 -21.33 -27.74
CA PHE A 443 23.46 -20.02 -28.39
C PHE A 443 24.61 -19.84 -29.38
N ASN A 444 25.40 -20.89 -29.63
CA ASN A 444 26.62 -20.82 -30.44
C ASN A 444 27.52 -19.64 -30.06
N GLN A 445 27.81 -19.50 -28.76
CA GLN A 445 28.55 -18.36 -28.20
C GLN A 445 29.77 -18.79 -27.39
N ASN A 446 30.70 -17.85 -27.17
CA ASN A 446 31.90 -18.13 -26.40
C ASN A 446 31.65 -18.10 -24.87
N THR A 447 32.58 -18.67 -24.10
CA THR A 447 32.47 -18.77 -22.64
C THR A 447 32.35 -17.42 -21.96
N ALA A 448 33.13 -16.40 -22.36
CA ALA A 448 33.08 -15.08 -21.74
C ALA A 448 31.71 -14.40 -21.88
N GLN A 449 31.05 -14.57 -23.04
CA GLN A 449 29.68 -14.08 -23.25
C GLN A 449 28.68 -14.79 -22.34
N SER A 450 28.79 -16.11 -22.20
CA SER A 450 27.94 -16.90 -21.30
C SER A 450 28.17 -16.56 -19.82
N GLU A 451 29.41 -16.32 -19.40
CA GLU A 451 29.73 -15.89 -18.03
C GLU A 451 29.06 -14.56 -17.69
N GLY A 452 29.08 -13.59 -18.61
CA GLY A 452 28.39 -12.32 -18.43
C GLY A 452 26.88 -12.49 -18.24
N GLN A 453 26.27 -13.41 -19.00
CA GLN A 453 24.84 -13.71 -18.90
C GLN A 453 24.49 -14.46 -17.61
N ILE A 454 25.31 -15.44 -17.21
CA ILE A 454 25.14 -16.17 -15.95
C ILE A 454 25.19 -15.19 -14.77
N LYS A 455 26.15 -14.24 -14.77
CA LYS A 455 26.20 -13.19 -13.74
C LYS A 455 24.91 -12.39 -13.68
N LEU A 456 24.34 -12.01 -14.82
CA LEU A 456 23.04 -11.32 -14.87
C LEU A 456 21.90 -12.20 -14.34
N MET A 457 21.83 -13.47 -14.75
CA MET A 457 20.80 -14.42 -14.30
C MET A 457 20.86 -14.66 -12.78
N ILE A 458 22.06 -14.74 -12.20
CA ILE A 458 22.28 -14.82 -10.75
C ILE A 458 21.85 -13.53 -10.05
N ASN A 459 22.21 -12.36 -10.61
CA ASN A 459 21.82 -11.06 -10.05
C ASN A 459 20.29 -10.87 -10.03
N TYR A 460 19.58 -11.34 -11.06
CA TYR A 460 18.12 -11.38 -11.10
C TYR A 460 17.52 -12.52 -10.27
N LYS A 461 18.34 -13.32 -9.56
CA LYS A 461 17.90 -14.46 -8.76
C LYS A 461 17.05 -15.45 -9.58
N LEU A 462 17.31 -15.59 -10.87
CA LEU A 462 16.63 -16.55 -11.76
C LEU A 462 17.29 -17.94 -11.67
N ILE A 463 18.60 -17.95 -11.44
CA ILE A 463 19.41 -19.16 -11.23
C ILE A 463 20.30 -18.99 -9.99
N ARG A 464 20.78 -20.12 -9.46
CA ARG A 464 21.87 -20.17 -8.47
C ARG A 464 23.01 -21.03 -9.00
N GLU A 465 24.24 -20.73 -8.55
CA GLU A 465 25.38 -21.63 -8.73
C GLU A 465 25.31 -22.73 -7.66
N ASP A 466 25.54 -23.98 -8.06
CA ASP A 466 25.64 -25.08 -7.11
C ASP A 466 26.94 -24.97 -6.31
N ASP A 467 26.85 -25.15 -4.99
CA ASP A 467 28.01 -25.11 -4.09
C ASP A 467 29.00 -26.27 -4.35
N ILE A 468 28.53 -27.34 -4.99
CA ILE A 468 29.30 -28.56 -5.26
C ILE A 468 29.56 -28.67 -6.76
N LEU A 469 30.84 -28.73 -7.13
CA LEU A 469 31.24 -29.02 -8.50
C LEU A 469 30.75 -30.41 -8.90
N GLY A 470 30.15 -30.52 -10.08
CA GLY A 470 29.72 -31.81 -10.61
C GLY A 470 30.87 -32.55 -11.29
N GLN A 471 30.51 -33.57 -12.08
CA GLN A 471 31.49 -34.38 -12.81
C GLN A 471 32.44 -33.50 -13.65
N ASN A 472 33.73 -33.85 -13.64
CA ASN A 472 34.81 -33.12 -14.31
C ASN A 472 35.04 -31.68 -13.80
N ASN A 473 34.80 -31.42 -12.52
CA ASN A 473 34.92 -30.09 -11.90
C ASN A 473 34.06 -29.01 -12.60
N ALA A 474 32.97 -29.42 -13.25
CA ALA A 474 32.08 -28.51 -13.94
C ALA A 474 31.18 -27.78 -12.95
N LYS A 475 31.09 -26.47 -13.11
CA LYS A 475 30.10 -25.63 -12.40
C LYS A 475 28.71 -25.87 -12.98
N TYR A 476 27.76 -26.16 -12.10
CA TYR A 476 26.35 -26.29 -12.44
C TYR A 476 25.57 -25.09 -11.94
N TYR A 477 24.54 -24.74 -12.70
CA TYR A 477 23.59 -23.69 -12.38
C TYR A 477 22.18 -24.29 -12.39
N GLU A 478 21.40 -23.96 -11.37
CA GLU A 478 20.04 -24.44 -11.20
C GLU A 478 19.05 -23.28 -11.28
N VAL A 479 17.96 -23.46 -12.03
CA VAL A 479 16.84 -22.52 -12.09
C VAL A 479 16.10 -22.52 -10.76
N VAL A 480 16.00 -21.34 -10.14
CA VAL A 480 15.37 -21.19 -8.81
C VAL A 480 13.98 -20.56 -8.86
N ASP A 481 13.60 -19.93 -9.97
CA ASP A 481 12.26 -19.38 -10.16
C ASP A 481 11.28 -20.52 -10.52
N PRO A 482 10.27 -20.83 -9.69
CA PRO A 482 9.35 -21.95 -9.93
C PRO A 482 8.48 -21.79 -11.17
N LYS A 483 8.24 -20.56 -11.64
CA LYS A 483 7.47 -20.27 -12.85
C LYS A 483 8.30 -20.62 -14.08
N VAL A 484 9.57 -20.22 -14.08
CA VAL A 484 10.52 -20.58 -15.16
C VAL A 484 10.74 -22.10 -15.18
N GLU A 485 10.92 -22.73 -14.02
CA GLU A 485 11.02 -24.18 -13.91
C GLU A 485 9.78 -24.90 -14.47
N HIS A 486 8.58 -24.39 -14.16
CA HIS A 486 7.33 -24.91 -14.70
C HIS A 486 7.30 -24.83 -16.24
N LEU A 487 7.69 -23.70 -16.82
CA LEU A 487 7.74 -23.49 -18.27
C LEU A 487 8.71 -24.46 -18.96
N ILE A 488 9.89 -24.71 -18.36
CA ILE A 488 10.85 -25.70 -18.86
C ILE A 488 10.22 -27.10 -18.88
N LYS A 489 9.56 -27.52 -17.79
CA LYS A 489 8.87 -28.82 -17.70
C LYS A 489 7.75 -28.97 -18.73
N ARG A 490 7.18 -27.86 -19.20
CA ARG A 490 6.15 -27.82 -20.25
C ARG A 490 6.72 -27.60 -21.66
N ASN A 491 8.04 -27.64 -21.83
CA ASN A 491 8.73 -27.41 -23.10
C ASN A 491 8.43 -26.05 -23.73
N VAL A 492 8.09 -25.03 -22.92
CA VAL A 492 7.94 -23.65 -23.41
C VAL A 492 9.34 -23.09 -23.64
N THR A 493 9.60 -22.63 -24.87
CA THR A 493 10.94 -22.16 -25.27
C THR A 493 11.10 -20.65 -25.23
N LYS A 494 9.99 -19.90 -25.11
CA LYS A 494 9.99 -18.44 -25.12
C LYS A 494 8.71 -17.88 -24.48
N ILE A 495 8.81 -16.74 -23.83
CA ILE A 495 7.74 -15.86 -23.35
C ILE A 495 7.82 -14.49 -24.05
N GLU A 496 6.69 -13.80 -24.11
CA GLU A 496 6.51 -12.50 -24.79
C GLU A 496 6.94 -11.29 -23.97
#